data_AF-A0A2A5WX81-F1
#
_entry.id   AF-A0A2A5WX81-F1
#
_cell.length_a   1.000
_cell.length_b   1.000
_cell.length_c   1.000
_cell.angle_alpha   90.00
_cell.angle_beta   90.00
_cell.angle_gamma   90.00
#
_symmetry.space_group_name_H-M   'P 1'
#
loop_
_entity.id
_entity.type
_entity.pdbx_description
1 polymer ?
#
loop_
_entity_poly.entity_id
_entity_poly.type
_entity_poly.pdbx_seq_one_letter_code
_entity_poly.pdbx_strand_id
1 'polypeptide(L)'
;MWFVMKRFLRRPRSGSRVVPRVFLQGYFTNKESVTNLAIKMASQEFSDILEFLSDLQVTIVVGFIEKSDAGCAGTEYYNTAVPIRGGRTICRYRKSCLLDGEKDGFDPVRERPTFEVSGQIVGINICELQYCSLATGE
;
A
#
# COMPACT_ATOMS: atom_id res chain seq x y z
N MET A 1 -19.71 -3.26 2.72
CA MET A 1 -20.30 -3.11 1.37
C MET A 1 -19.20 -3.37 0.34
N TRP A 2 -19.25 -4.51 -0.36
CA TRP A 2 -18.13 -5.17 -1.08
C TRP A 2 -18.26 -5.16 -2.61
N PHE A 3 -18.68 -4.04 -3.22
CA PHE A 3 -19.19 -4.07 -4.60
C PHE A 3 -18.18 -3.82 -5.73
N VAL A 4 -16.94 -3.40 -5.46
CA VAL A 4 -16.01 -2.97 -6.54
C VAL A 4 -15.09 -4.09 -7.05
N MET A 5 -14.76 -5.11 -6.25
CA MET A 5 -13.75 -6.11 -6.64
C MET A 5 -14.22 -7.12 -7.71
N LYS A 6 -15.53 -7.41 -7.79
CA LYS A 6 -16.05 -8.51 -8.64
C LYS A 6 -15.92 -8.24 -10.16
N ARG A 7 -15.87 -6.98 -10.60
CA ARG A 7 -15.99 -6.65 -12.04
C ARG A 7 -14.68 -6.70 -12.82
N PHE A 8 -13.52 -6.71 -12.15
CA PHE A 8 -12.20 -6.72 -12.82
C PHE A 8 -11.62 -8.13 -13.04
N LEU A 9 -12.31 -9.21 -12.63
CA LEU A 9 -11.75 -10.57 -12.59
C LEU A 9 -12.03 -11.44 -13.83
N ARG A 10 -12.11 -10.89 -15.05
CA ARG A 10 -12.18 -11.72 -16.28
C ARG A 10 -10.78 -12.13 -16.76
N ARG A 11 -10.56 -13.42 -17.05
CA ARG A 11 -9.27 -14.09 -17.36
C ARG A 11 -8.35 -13.34 -18.35
N PRO A 12 -7.09 -13.09 -17.98
CA PRO A 12 -5.97 -13.06 -18.92
C PRO A 12 -5.10 -14.31 -18.76
N ARG A 13 -4.61 -14.83 -19.89
CA ARG A 13 -3.49 -15.77 -19.95
C ARG A 13 -2.21 -14.95 -19.67
N SER A 14 -1.55 -15.17 -18.53
CA SER A 14 -0.32 -14.49 -18.08
C SER A 14 -0.34 -12.95 -18.03
N GLY A 15 -0.35 -12.37 -16.83
CA GLY A 15 -0.15 -10.93 -16.64
C GLY A 15 -0.34 -10.49 -15.18
N SER A 16 0.45 -9.52 -14.73
CA SER A 16 0.30 -8.83 -13.45
C SER A 16 -0.90 -7.87 -13.49
N ARG A 17 -1.68 -7.77 -12.39
CA ARG A 17 -2.81 -6.84 -12.28
C ARG A 17 -2.54 -5.77 -11.23
N VAL A 18 -2.33 -4.54 -11.67
CA VAL A 18 -2.25 -3.40 -10.75
C VAL A 18 -3.68 -2.96 -10.42
N VAL A 19 -4.09 -3.14 -9.17
CA VAL A 19 -5.32 -2.51 -8.65
C VAL A 19 -4.94 -1.10 -8.20
N PRO A 20 -5.58 -0.03 -8.71
CA PRO A 20 -5.23 1.31 -8.31
C PRO A 20 -5.58 1.58 -6.84
N ARG A 21 -4.55 2.01 -6.10
CA ARG A 21 -4.48 2.98 -4.98
C ARG A 21 -5.63 3.01 -3.94
N VAL A 22 -5.24 2.83 -2.67
CA VAL A 22 -5.91 3.29 -1.42
C VAL A 22 -7.43 3.08 -1.42
N PHE A 23 -7.88 1.84 -1.18
CA PHE A 23 -9.30 1.51 -1.26
C PHE A 23 -9.82 0.56 -0.19
N LEU A 24 -9.01 0.21 0.82
CA LEU A 24 -9.55 -0.47 1.99
C LEU A 24 -10.32 0.52 2.86
N GLN A 25 -9.74 1.70 3.14
CA GLN A 25 -10.32 2.67 4.07
C GLN A 25 -10.81 3.97 3.42
N GLY A 26 -10.47 4.24 2.15
CA GLY A 26 -10.64 5.56 1.53
C GLY A 26 -9.43 6.48 1.75
N TYR A 27 -9.45 7.68 1.16
CA TYR A 27 -8.32 8.63 1.25
C TYR A 27 -8.55 9.64 2.38
N PHE A 28 -7.93 9.37 3.52
CA PHE A 28 -7.95 10.23 4.70
C PHE A 28 -6.54 10.64 5.08
N THR A 29 -6.34 11.92 5.37
CA THR A 29 -5.01 12.48 5.67
C THR A 29 -4.93 13.17 7.03
N ASN A 30 -6.07 13.49 7.65
CA ASN A 30 -6.10 14.04 8.99
C ASN A 30 -5.78 12.96 10.04
N LYS A 31 -5.09 13.37 11.11
CA LYS A 31 -4.58 12.48 12.16
C LYS A 31 -5.67 11.61 12.79
N GLU A 32 -6.85 12.15 13.06
CA GLU A 32 -7.95 11.43 13.70
C GLU A 32 -8.43 10.26 12.82
N SER A 33 -8.73 10.55 11.56
CA SER A 33 -9.19 9.54 10.60
C SER A 33 -8.12 8.49 10.33
N VAL A 34 -6.86 8.91 10.19
CA VAL A 34 -5.72 8.00 10.03
C VAL A 34 -5.62 7.06 11.23
N THR A 35 -5.68 7.58 12.45
CA THR A 35 -5.59 6.79 13.69
C THR A 35 -6.70 5.74 13.77
N ASN A 36 -7.94 6.14 13.46
CA ASN A 36 -9.13 5.30 13.60
C ASN A 36 -9.24 4.20 12.54
N LEU A 37 -8.65 4.42 11.36
CA LEU A 37 -8.81 3.53 10.20
C LEU A 37 -7.56 2.68 9.93
N ALA A 38 -6.44 2.94 10.60
CA ALA A 38 -5.19 2.26 10.32
C ALA A 38 -5.22 0.78 10.71
N ILE A 39 -4.67 -0.06 9.82
CA ILE A 39 -4.59 -1.51 10.00
C ILE A 39 -3.13 -1.91 10.26
N LYS A 40 -2.91 -2.79 11.23
CA LYS A 40 -1.63 -3.47 11.43
C LYS A 40 -1.48 -4.64 10.47
N MET A 41 -0.30 -4.86 9.90
CA MET A 41 -0.08 -6.01 9.02
C MET A 41 -0.15 -7.35 9.78
N ALA A 42 0.16 -7.35 11.08
CA ALA A 42 -0.02 -8.51 11.95
C ALA A 42 -1.46 -8.69 12.45
N SER A 43 -2.43 -7.91 11.98
CA SER A 43 -3.83 -8.02 12.43
C SER A 43 -4.58 -9.17 11.73
N GLN A 44 -5.68 -9.59 12.36
CA GLN A 44 -6.62 -10.51 11.73
C GLN A 44 -7.24 -9.90 10.46
N GLU A 45 -7.58 -8.61 10.49
CA GLU A 45 -8.17 -7.92 9.32
C GLU A 45 -7.26 -7.97 8.09
N PHE A 46 -5.95 -7.80 8.27
CA PHE A 46 -5.00 -7.96 7.17
C PHE A 46 -4.85 -9.43 6.73
N SER A 47 -4.93 -10.36 7.68
CA SER A 47 -4.90 -11.80 7.39
C SER A 47 -6.11 -12.25 6.56
N ASP A 48 -7.30 -11.72 6.84
CA ASP A 48 -8.52 -12.00 6.08
C ASP A 48 -8.40 -11.52 4.62
N ILE A 49 -7.71 -10.40 4.39
CA ILE A 49 -7.39 -9.91 3.04
C ILE A 49 -6.45 -10.87 2.31
N LEU A 50 -5.43 -11.39 3.00
CA LEU A 50 -4.51 -12.37 2.42
C LEU A 50 -5.23 -13.67 2.06
N GLU A 51 -6.11 -14.16 2.94
CA GLU A 51 -6.93 -15.34 2.70
C GLU A 51 -7.85 -15.14 1.50
N PHE A 52 -8.53 -14.00 1.41
CA PHE A 52 -9.40 -13.67 0.27
C PHE A 52 -8.64 -13.64 -1.07
N LEU A 53 -7.36 -13.26 -1.05
CA LEU A 53 -6.51 -13.18 -2.24
C LEU A 53 -5.67 -14.45 -2.48
N SER A 54 -5.83 -15.50 -1.66
CA SER A 54 -4.99 -16.71 -1.68
C SER A 54 -5.11 -17.51 -2.98
N ASP A 55 -6.32 -17.62 -3.54
CA ASP A 55 -6.57 -18.37 -4.77
C ASP A 55 -6.20 -17.61 -6.05
N LEU A 56 -5.79 -16.34 -5.93
CA LEU A 56 -5.48 -15.50 -7.08
C LEU A 56 -4.02 -15.69 -7.54
N GLN A 57 -3.89 -16.19 -8.76
CA GLN A 57 -2.59 -16.40 -9.44
C GLN A 57 -1.97 -15.13 -10.01
N VAL A 58 -2.60 -13.97 -9.80
CA VAL A 58 -2.11 -12.66 -10.22
C VAL A 58 -1.53 -11.92 -9.02
N THR A 59 -0.50 -11.10 -9.25
CA THR A 59 -0.07 -10.12 -8.24
C THR A 59 -1.05 -8.96 -8.20
N ILE A 60 -1.51 -8.60 -7.01
CA ILE A 60 -2.42 -7.47 -6.74
C ILE A 60 -1.72 -6.51 -5.78
N VAL A 61 -1.65 -5.23 -6.12
CA VAL A 61 -1.14 -4.20 -5.22
C VAL A 61 -2.29 -3.63 -4.40
N VAL A 62 -2.20 -3.72 -3.08
CA VAL A 62 -3.19 -3.19 -2.14
C VAL A 62 -2.62 -1.98 -1.43
N GLY A 63 -3.31 -0.84 -1.53
CA GLY A 63 -2.97 0.38 -0.82
C GLY A 63 -3.86 0.58 0.41
N PHE A 64 -3.28 0.97 1.55
CA PHE A 64 -3.99 1.11 2.82
C PHE A 64 -3.26 2.03 3.80
N ILE A 65 -3.99 2.47 4.84
CA ILE A 65 -3.44 3.17 5.99
C ILE A 65 -2.83 2.10 6.92
N GLU A 66 -1.51 2.04 7.00
CA GLU A 66 -0.78 1.11 7.85
C GLU A 66 -0.55 1.73 9.23
N LYS A 67 -0.80 0.96 10.30
CA LYS A 67 -0.25 1.21 11.62
C LYS A 67 0.97 0.31 11.82
N SER A 68 2.07 0.87 12.32
CA SER A 68 3.25 0.09 12.64
C SER A 68 2.93 -1.06 13.60
N ASP A 69 3.52 -2.24 13.35
CA ASP A 69 3.44 -3.37 14.27
C ASP A 69 4.29 -3.12 15.54
N ALA A 70 5.37 -2.34 15.41
CA ALA A 70 6.29 -1.97 16.48
C ALA A 70 6.18 -0.48 16.84
N GLY A 71 6.41 -0.15 18.12
CA GLY A 71 6.48 1.23 18.57
C GLY A 71 7.66 1.96 17.94
N CYS A 72 7.44 3.10 17.31
CA CYS A 72 8.48 3.90 16.66
C CYS A 72 8.27 5.40 16.91
N ALA A 73 9.35 6.19 16.79
CA ALA A 73 9.22 7.64 16.89
C ALA A 73 8.48 8.19 15.66
N GLY A 74 7.46 9.04 15.87
CA GLY A 74 6.64 9.60 14.81
C GLY A 74 5.14 9.48 15.08
N THR A 75 4.33 9.48 14.02
CA THR A 75 2.89 9.15 14.12
C THR A 75 2.65 7.64 14.19
N GLU A 76 3.60 6.81 13.77
CA GLU A 76 3.49 5.34 13.61
C GLU A 76 2.53 4.91 12.50
N TYR A 77 2.05 5.85 11.69
CA TYR A 77 1.10 5.61 10.62
C TYR A 77 1.72 5.89 9.26
N TYR A 78 1.46 5.02 8.29
CA TYR A 78 2.06 5.10 6.96
C TYR A 78 1.00 4.95 5.87
N ASN A 79 1.18 5.67 4.76
CA ASN A 79 0.43 5.39 3.54
C ASN A 79 1.18 4.30 2.78
N THR A 80 0.62 3.09 2.79
CA THR A 80 1.35 1.88 2.42
C THR A 80 0.72 1.20 1.22
N ALA A 81 1.56 0.63 0.37
CA ALA A 81 1.18 -0.25 -0.72
C ALA A 81 1.95 -1.58 -0.63
N VAL A 82 1.22 -2.69 -0.70
CA VAL A 82 1.76 -4.05 -0.63
C VAL A 82 1.34 -4.85 -1.86
N PRO A 83 2.29 -5.32 -2.70
CA PRO A 83 2.01 -6.35 -3.68
C PRO A 83 1.78 -7.68 -2.98
N ILE A 84 0.65 -8.32 -3.29
CA ILE A 84 0.21 -9.60 -2.76
C ILE A 84 0.08 -10.58 -3.92
N ARG A 85 0.58 -11.81 -3.76
CA ARG A 85 0.39 -12.91 -4.71
C ARG A 85 0.18 -14.21 -3.94
N GLY A 86 -0.88 -14.96 -4.28
CA GLY A 86 -1.19 -16.23 -3.61
C GLY A 86 -1.32 -16.07 -2.09
N GLY A 87 -1.96 -14.98 -1.64
CA GLY A 87 -2.14 -14.70 -0.20
C GLY A 87 -0.86 -14.34 0.56
N ARG A 88 0.22 -13.97 -0.13
CA ARG A 88 1.49 -13.58 0.50
C ARG A 88 1.91 -12.20 0.05
N THR A 89 2.38 -11.38 0.99
CA THR A 89 3.03 -10.10 0.69
C THR A 89 4.42 -10.35 0.10
N ILE A 90 4.76 -9.62 -0.97
CA ILE A 90 6.07 -9.74 -1.63
C ILE A 90 7.05 -8.72 -1.06
N CYS A 91 6.61 -7.46 -0.97
CA CYS A 91 7.34 -6.38 -0.33
C CYS A 91 6.36 -5.38 0.30
N ARG A 92 6.89 -4.35 0.95
CA ARG A 92 6.10 -3.28 1.56
C ARG A 92 6.67 -1.93 1.14
N TYR A 93 5.88 -1.12 0.45
CA TYR A 93 6.25 0.24 0.10
C TYR A 93 5.47 1.23 0.98
N ARG A 94 6.19 2.09 1.71
CA ARG A 94 5.60 3.21 2.47
C ARG A 94 5.87 4.50 1.71
N LYS A 95 4.87 5.38 1.61
CA LYS A 95 4.98 6.62 0.84
C LYS A 95 6.15 7.46 1.36
N SER A 96 7.09 7.74 0.46
CA SER A 96 8.31 8.49 0.79
C SER A 96 8.11 10.01 0.78
N CYS A 97 7.23 10.49 -0.09
CA CYS A 97 7.04 11.91 -0.35
C CYS A 97 5.61 12.29 0.04
N LEU A 98 5.45 12.88 1.22
CA LEU A 98 4.15 13.31 1.74
C LEU A 98 3.81 14.70 1.21
N LEU A 99 2.56 14.88 0.79
CA LEU A 99 1.97 16.19 0.54
C LEU A 99 1.80 16.92 1.88
N ASP A 100 1.72 18.26 1.86
CA ASP A 100 1.62 19.03 3.10
C ASP A 100 0.44 18.60 3.98
N GLY A 101 -0.73 18.34 3.39
CA GLY A 101 -1.91 17.85 4.11
C GLY A 101 -1.84 16.41 4.61
N GLU A 102 -0.76 15.66 4.31
CA GLU A 102 -0.52 14.30 4.80
C GLU A 102 0.46 14.23 5.97
N LYS A 103 1.28 15.27 6.16
CA LYS A 103 2.37 15.30 7.15
C LYS A 103 1.87 15.26 8.60
N ASP A 104 0.62 15.67 8.83
CA ASP A 104 -0.01 15.62 10.16
C ASP A 104 -0.46 14.20 10.55
N GLY A 105 -0.71 13.35 9.55
CA GLY A 105 -1.24 12.00 9.74
C GLY A 105 -0.21 10.90 9.56
N PHE A 106 0.75 11.07 8.65
CA PHE A 106 1.64 10.01 8.20
C PHE A 106 3.12 10.33 8.43
N ASP A 107 3.90 9.27 8.64
CA ASP A 107 5.36 9.32 8.63
C ASP A 107 5.91 8.97 7.22
N PRO A 108 6.92 9.72 6.71
CA PRO A 108 7.59 9.37 5.47
C PRO A 108 8.65 8.29 5.68
N VAL A 109 8.85 7.41 4.69
CA VAL A 109 9.94 6.43 4.69
C VAL A 109 10.77 6.55 3.42
N ARG A 110 12.10 6.51 3.53
CA ARG A 110 13.00 6.68 2.37
C ARG A 110 13.19 5.42 1.52
N GLU A 111 12.87 4.26 2.06
CA GLU A 111 13.00 2.97 1.37
C GLU A 111 12.09 2.90 0.15
N ARG A 112 12.64 2.45 -0.97
CA ARG A 112 11.93 2.26 -2.24
C ARG A 112 12.17 0.85 -2.77
N PRO A 113 11.61 -0.19 -2.10
CA PRO A 113 11.84 -1.56 -2.51
C PRO A 113 11.25 -1.83 -3.90
N THR A 114 11.97 -2.62 -4.67
CA THR A 114 11.49 -3.22 -5.91
C THR A 114 11.22 -4.70 -5.69
N PHE A 115 10.43 -5.31 -6.57
CA PHE A 115 10.15 -6.74 -6.55
C PHE A 115 10.04 -7.29 -7.98
N GLU A 116 10.25 -8.59 -8.15
CA GLU A 116 10.17 -9.21 -9.47
C GLU A 116 8.78 -9.81 -9.71
N VAL A 117 8.24 -9.59 -10.91
CA VAL A 117 7.05 -10.30 -11.42
C VAL A 117 7.31 -10.74 -12.85
N SER A 118 7.33 -12.06 -13.07
CA SER A 118 7.50 -12.66 -14.41
C SER A 118 8.77 -12.18 -15.12
N GLY A 119 9.91 -12.11 -14.41
CA GLY A 119 11.19 -11.64 -14.97
C GLY A 119 11.31 -10.13 -15.14
N GLN A 120 10.33 -9.35 -14.68
CA GLN A 120 10.38 -7.88 -14.70
C GLN A 120 10.57 -7.32 -13.30
N ILE A 121 11.47 -6.36 -13.15
CA ILE A 121 11.64 -5.59 -11.91
C ILE A 121 10.58 -4.50 -11.86
N VAL A 122 9.79 -4.49 -10.79
CA VAL A 122 8.68 -3.57 -10.58
C VAL A 122 8.98 -2.72 -9.33
N GLY A 123 8.86 -1.40 -9.49
CA GLY A 123 8.85 -0.45 -8.38
C GLY A 123 7.43 0.04 -8.08
N ILE A 124 7.20 0.46 -6.84
CA ILE A 124 5.93 1.08 -6.43
C ILE A 124 6.15 2.55 -6.12
N ASN A 125 5.19 3.36 -6.52
CA ASN A 125 5.08 4.72 -6.07
C ASN A 125 3.63 5.06 -5.72
N ILE A 126 3.45 5.87 -4.66
CA ILE A 126 2.15 6.37 -4.22
C ILE A 126 2.15 7.87 -4.43
N CYS A 127 1.39 8.36 -5.41
CA CYS A 127 1.24 9.77 -5.80
C CYS A 127 2.53 10.54 -6.11
N GLU A 128 2.35 11.62 -6.86
CA GLU A 128 3.32 12.55 -7.43
C GLU A 128 4.76 12.51 -6.84
N LEU A 129 5.71 12.04 -7.66
CA LEU A 129 7.15 12.06 -7.40
C LEU A 129 7.82 13.39 -7.77
N GLN A 130 7.19 14.19 -8.64
CA GLN A 130 7.85 15.32 -9.31
C GLN A 130 8.42 16.37 -8.35
N TYR A 131 7.90 16.47 -7.11
CA TYR A 131 8.39 17.42 -6.11
C TYR A 131 9.38 16.80 -5.10
N CYS A 132 9.62 15.50 -5.14
CA CYS A 132 10.42 14.84 -4.11
C CYS A 132 11.94 15.02 -4.30
N SER A 133 12.40 15.29 -5.53
CA SER A 133 13.80 15.63 -5.82
C SER A 133 14.17 17.07 -5.44
N LEU A 134 13.19 17.95 -5.18
CA LEU A 134 13.43 19.34 -4.76
C LEU A 134 13.59 19.48 -3.24
N ALA A 135 13.26 18.43 -2.48
CA ALA A 135 13.43 18.40 -1.02
C ALA A 135 14.78 17.77 -0.59
N THR A 136 15.51 17.17 -1.52
CA THR A 136 16.90 16.76 -1.35
C THR A 136 17.77 17.90 -1.85
N GLY A 137 18.08 18.85 -0.97
CA GLY A 137 19.14 19.82 -1.24
C GLY A 137 20.46 19.08 -1.41
N GLU A 138 20.85 18.86 -2.66
CA GLU A 138 22.23 18.99 -3.12
C GLU A 138 22.44 20.42 -3.63
#